data_AF-D1LTZ8-F1
#
_entry.id   AF-D1LTZ8-F1
#
_cell.length_a   1.000
_cell.length_b   1.000
_cell.length_c   1.000
_cell.angle_alpha   90.00
_cell.angle_beta   90.00
_cell.angle_gamma   90.00
#
_symmetry.space_group_name_H-M   'P 1'
#
loop_
_entity.id
_entity.type
_entity.pdbx_description
1 polymer ?
#
loop_
_entity_poly.entity_id
_entity_poly.type
_entity_poly.pdbx_seq_one_letter_code
_entity_poly.pdbx_strand_id
1 'polypeptide(L)'
;METVPKPGSNVPPKKDRLQAKKKKPRRYWEQETTGTAAGASPGPPHKRKRSRELRPQKPKRNDTSKKFRISKKPRELKSPGPQRTFSGAQDPFAGPAPVSVEVVRKYCRIDKSKELPHAKTKTRSRLAVAEAQEEETSVRAARSELLLAEEPG
;
A
#
# COMPACT_ATOMS: atom_id res chain seq x y z
N MET A 1 -81.60 -23.02 11.46
CA MET A 1 -81.24 -22.99 10.04
C MET A 1 -80.03 -22.09 9.89
N GLU A 2 -78.97 -22.64 9.27
CA GLU A 2 -77.90 -21.95 8.53
C GLU A 2 -76.84 -21.10 9.24
N THR A 3 -75.73 -20.94 8.53
CA THR A 3 -74.34 -20.89 8.98
C THR A 3 -73.56 -19.76 8.28
N VAL A 4 -72.57 -19.16 8.99
CA VAL A 4 -71.22 -18.71 8.51
C VAL A 4 -71.14 -17.31 7.79
N PRO A 5 -70.02 -16.53 7.81
CA PRO A 5 -69.10 -16.11 8.91
C PRO A 5 -68.46 -14.67 8.76
N LYS A 6 -67.82 -14.15 9.85
CA LYS A 6 -66.54 -13.36 9.92
C LYS A 6 -66.38 -11.99 9.18
N PRO A 7 -65.25 -11.25 9.35
CA PRO A 7 -64.55 -10.83 10.57
C PRO A 7 -64.15 -9.33 10.51
N GLY A 8 -63.49 -8.84 11.57
CA GLY A 8 -63.29 -7.41 11.84
C GLY A 8 -62.30 -6.65 10.96
N SER A 9 -62.44 -5.33 11.04
CA SER A 9 -61.40 -4.33 10.86
C SER A 9 -61.97 -3.01 11.37
N ASN A 10 -61.31 -2.36 12.32
CA ASN A 10 -60.93 -0.95 12.22
C ASN A 10 -60.17 -0.53 13.49
N VAL A 11 -58.86 -0.63 13.37
CA VAL A 11 -57.83 -0.08 14.26
C VAL A 11 -57.90 1.45 14.21
N PRO A 12 -57.78 2.19 15.33
CA PRO A 12 -57.74 3.65 15.30
C PRO A 12 -56.43 4.17 14.66
N PRO A 13 -56.45 5.38 14.06
CA PRO A 13 -55.44 5.83 13.12
C PRO A 13 -54.06 6.06 13.77
N LYS A 14 -53.00 5.57 13.11
CA LYS A 14 -51.61 5.82 13.50
C LYS A 14 -51.31 7.33 13.42
N LYS A 15 -50.87 7.88 14.55
CA LYS A 15 -50.32 9.24 14.71
C LYS A 15 -49.20 9.54 13.70
N ASP A 16 -49.17 10.81 13.31
CA ASP A 16 -48.31 11.48 12.33
C ASP A 16 -46.94 10.85 12.06
N ARG A 17 -46.75 10.47 10.80
CA ARG A 17 -45.40 10.32 10.21
C ARG A 17 -44.79 11.70 10.08
N LEU A 18 -43.99 12.10 11.08
CA LEU A 18 -43.05 13.20 10.92
C LEU A 18 -42.21 12.93 9.67
N GLN A 19 -42.30 13.84 8.70
CA GLN A 19 -41.53 13.76 7.47
C GLN A 19 -40.04 13.81 7.82
N ALA A 20 -39.41 12.63 7.86
CA ALA A 20 -37.98 12.50 8.06
C ALA A 20 -37.28 13.24 6.91
N LYS A 21 -36.75 14.43 7.19
CA LYS A 21 -35.97 15.19 6.21
C LYS A 21 -34.77 14.33 5.82
N LYS A 22 -34.66 14.03 4.52
CA LYS A 22 -33.55 13.26 3.95
C LYS A 22 -32.24 13.97 4.30
N LYS A 23 -31.35 13.31 5.04
CA LYS A 23 -30.00 13.82 5.29
C LYS A 23 -29.25 13.88 3.96
N LYS A 24 -28.57 14.99 3.69
CA LYS A 24 -27.73 15.13 2.50
C LYS A 24 -26.54 14.16 2.61
N PRO A 25 -26.03 13.63 1.47
CA PRO A 25 -24.83 12.80 1.47
C PRO A 25 -23.66 13.59 2.05
N ARG A 26 -23.01 13.03 3.06
CA ARG A 26 -21.88 13.66 3.76
C ARG A 26 -20.63 13.60 2.89
N ARG A 27 -19.89 14.72 2.84
CA ARG A 27 -18.59 14.77 2.15
C ARG A 27 -17.48 14.30 3.09
N TYR A 28 -16.47 13.63 2.56
CA TYR A 28 -15.44 12.92 3.33
C TYR A 28 -14.52 13.81 4.18
N TRP A 29 -14.58 15.12 4.03
CA TRP A 29 -13.77 16.09 4.76
C TRP A 29 -14.60 16.99 5.70
N GLU A 30 -15.92 16.80 5.80
CA GLU A 30 -16.76 17.55 6.74
C GLU A 30 -16.69 16.92 8.15
N GLN A 31 -16.09 17.64 9.08
CA GLN A 31 -16.13 17.34 10.52
C GLN A 31 -17.38 17.98 11.14
N GLU A 32 -18.19 17.18 11.86
CA GLU A 32 -19.41 17.64 12.52
C GLU A 32 -19.06 18.52 13.72
N THR A 33 -19.31 19.82 13.62
CA THR A 33 -19.35 20.73 14.77
C THR A 33 -20.80 20.86 15.23
N THR A 34 -21.29 19.87 15.97
CA THR A 34 -22.56 19.96 16.70
C THR A 34 -22.33 19.76 18.19
N GLY A 35 -22.25 20.89 18.89
CA GLY A 35 -22.57 21.13 20.30
C GLY A 35 -22.28 20.03 21.31
N THR A 36 -21.18 20.17 22.06
CA THR A 36 -21.10 19.72 23.45
C THR A 36 -20.20 20.69 24.21
N ALA A 37 -20.69 21.09 25.38
CA ALA A 37 -20.12 22.07 26.29
C ALA A 37 -18.67 21.75 26.69
N ALA A 38 -18.03 22.78 27.23
CA ALA A 38 -16.67 22.84 27.76
C ALA A 38 -16.11 21.54 28.36
N GLY A 39 -14.86 21.23 27.99
CA GLY A 39 -13.92 20.54 28.86
C GLY A 39 -14.01 19.01 28.90
N ALA A 40 -13.67 18.33 27.81
CA ALA A 40 -13.11 16.98 27.90
C ALA A 40 -12.25 16.66 26.66
N SER A 41 -10.97 16.45 26.90
CA SER A 41 -9.99 15.95 25.90
C SER A 41 -10.47 14.62 25.29
N PRO A 42 -10.36 14.40 23.96
CA PRO A 42 -10.77 13.15 23.35
C PRO A 42 -9.73 12.06 23.66
N GLY A 43 -9.94 11.34 24.77
CA GLY A 43 -9.18 10.15 25.09
C GLY A 43 -9.45 9.01 24.10
N PRO A 44 -8.50 8.06 23.93
CA PRO A 44 -8.61 6.99 22.94
C PRO A 44 -9.77 6.02 23.28
N PRO A 45 -10.48 5.48 22.27
CA PRO A 45 -11.70 4.70 22.49
C PRO A 45 -11.45 3.38 23.22
N HIS A 46 -12.26 3.13 24.24
CA HIS A 46 -12.23 1.93 25.09
C HIS A 46 -12.58 0.66 24.30
N LYS A 47 -11.75 -0.37 24.42
CA LYS A 47 -11.92 -1.68 23.74
C LYS A 47 -13.23 -2.35 24.16
N ARG A 48 -14.16 -2.56 23.23
CA ARG A 48 -15.29 -3.49 23.41
C ARG A 48 -14.97 -4.84 22.73
N LYS A 49 -14.97 -5.91 23.53
CA LYS A 49 -14.92 -7.30 23.07
C LYS A 49 -16.16 -7.58 22.22
N ARG A 50 -15.99 -7.97 20.96
CA ARG A 50 -17.08 -8.48 20.13
C ARG A 50 -16.71 -9.82 19.49
N SER A 51 -17.60 -10.76 19.78
CA SER A 51 -17.84 -12.09 19.21
C SER A 51 -16.73 -12.77 18.39
N ARG A 52 -16.32 -13.90 18.96
CA ARG A 52 -15.79 -15.09 18.29
C ARG A 52 -16.72 -15.49 17.15
N GLU A 53 -16.36 -15.17 15.91
CA GLU A 53 -17.01 -15.71 14.72
C GLU A 53 -15.97 -16.15 13.69
N LEU A 54 -15.93 -17.48 13.53
CA LEU A 54 -15.52 -18.28 12.38
C LEU A 54 -14.11 -18.07 11.82
N ARG A 55 -13.18 -18.83 12.42
CA ARG A 55 -11.94 -19.28 11.75
C ARG A 55 -12.25 -19.75 10.32
N PRO A 56 -11.45 -19.37 9.30
CA PRO A 56 -11.44 -20.09 8.04
C PRO A 56 -11.03 -21.54 8.30
N GLN A 57 -11.93 -22.46 7.99
CA GLN A 57 -11.70 -23.89 8.11
C GLN A 57 -10.61 -24.28 7.09
N LYS A 58 -9.45 -24.73 7.59
CA LYS A 58 -8.36 -25.22 6.72
C LYS A 58 -8.87 -26.42 5.92
N PRO A 59 -8.70 -26.47 4.59
CA PRO A 59 -8.93 -27.70 3.85
C PRO A 59 -7.87 -28.74 4.22
N LYS A 60 -8.35 -29.90 4.67
CA LYS A 60 -7.59 -31.10 4.99
C LYS A 60 -7.16 -31.75 3.66
N ARG A 61 -5.91 -31.57 3.24
CA ARG A 61 -5.32 -32.34 2.14
C ARG A 61 -4.60 -33.56 2.72
N ASN A 62 -5.21 -34.72 2.52
CA ASN A 62 -4.52 -35.99 2.65
C ASN A 62 -3.96 -36.39 1.28
N ASP A 63 -2.72 -36.84 1.37
CA ASP A 63 -2.11 -37.95 0.64
C ASP A 63 -1.71 -37.84 -0.85
N THR A 64 -0.40 -38.06 -0.99
CA THR A 64 0.38 -38.63 -2.08
C THR A 64 -0.19 -38.65 -3.52
N SER A 65 0.41 -37.80 -4.36
CA SER A 65 0.74 -38.20 -5.73
C SER A 65 2.11 -37.65 -6.16
N LYS A 66 3.09 -38.56 -6.13
CA LYS A 66 4.27 -38.68 -6.98
C LYS A 66 4.50 -37.62 -8.08
N LYS A 67 5.78 -37.22 -8.19
CA LYS A 67 6.50 -36.56 -9.33
C LYS A 67 6.22 -35.05 -9.42
N PHE A 68 7.20 -34.14 -9.52
CA PHE A 68 8.51 -34.19 -10.17
C PHE A 68 9.55 -33.42 -9.34
N ARG A 69 10.70 -34.04 -9.07
CA ARG A 69 11.92 -33.29 -8.72
C ARG A 69 12.48 -32.73 -10.04
N ILE A 70 11.99 -31.56 -10.45
CA ILE A 70 12.76 -30.74 -11.39
C ILE A 70 13.84 -30.10 -10.54
N SER A 71 15.06 -30.63 -10.61
CA SER A 71 16.23 -29.95 -10.09
C SER A 71 16.33 -28.63 -10.84
N LYS A 72 15.90 -27.54 -10.20
CA LYS A 72 16.31 -26.21 -10.66
C LYS A 72 17.80 -26.15 -10.41
N LYS A 73 18.59 -26.34 -11.47
CA LYS A 73 19.99 -25.93 -11.48
C LYS A 73 20.06 -24.50 -10.91
N PRO A 74 21.02 -24.17 -10.04
CA PRO A 74 21.20 -22.80 -9.60
C PRO A 74 21.36 -21.97 -10.87
N ARG A 75 20.39 -21.08 -11.10
CA ARG A 75 20.45 -20.14 -12.21
C ARG A 75 21.67 -19.29 -11.92
N GLU A 76 22.71 -19.52 -12.70
CA GLU A 76 23.93 -18.72 -12.69
C GLU A 76 23.55 -17.26 -12.52
N LEU A 77 24.28 -16.57 -11.64
CA LEU A 77 24.37 -15.12 -11.65
C LEU A 77 24.40 -14.71 -13.12
N LYS A 78 23.37 -14.01 -13.59
CA LYS A 78 23.40 -13.42 -14.91
C LYS A 78 24.64 -12.53 -14.94
N SER A 79 25.64 -12.97 -15.66
CA SER A 79 26.73 -12.12 -16.12
C SER A 79 26.12 -10.87 -16.76
N PRO A 80 26.83 -9.72 -16.73
CA PRO A 80 26.35 -8.50 -17.37
C PRO A 80 25.92 -8.86 -18.80
N GLY A 81 24.68 -8.49 -19.14
CA GLY A 81 23.97 -9.03 -20.29
C GLY A 81 24.75 -8.89 -21.60
N PRO A 82 24.42 -9.70 -22.62
CA PRO A 82 25.05 -9.60 -23.93
C PRO A 82 24.96 -8.16 -24.42
N GLN A 83 26.12 -7.56 -24.72
CA GLN A 83 26.18 -6.21 -25.27
C GLN A 83 25.28 -6.16 -26.50
N ARG A 84 24.27 -5.29 -26.45
CA ARG A 84 23.34 -5.05 -27.55
C ARG A 84 24.13 -4.40 -28.69
N THR A 85 24.70 -5.22 -29.56
CA THR A 85 25.31 -4.78 -30.80
C THR A 85 24.19 -4.49 -31.81
N PHE A 86 23.97 -3.22 -32.10
CA PHE A 86 23.29 -2.81 -33.32
C PHE A 86 24.41 -2.47 -34.32
N SER A 87 24.38 -3.06 -35.53
CA SER A 87 25.29 -2.76 -36.64
C SER A 87 26.78 -3.22 -36.57
N GLY A 88 27.21 -3.98 -35.57
CA GLY A 88 28.55 -4.58 -35.55
C GLY A 88 29.71 -3.64 -35.17
N ALA A 89 29.46 -2.34 -35.01
CA ALA A 89 30.38 -1.42 -34.36
C ALA A 89 30.16 -1.44 -32.84
N GLN A 90 31.25 -1.41 -32.08
CA GLN A 90 31.20 -1.20 -30.63
C GLN A 90 30.67 0.21 -30.36
N ASP A 91 29.63 0.34 -29.55
CA ASP A 91 29.14 1.64 -29.09
C ASP A 91 30.30 2.38 -28.39
N PRO A 92 30.73 3.56 -28.90
CA PRO A 92 31.81 4.33 -28.28
C PRO A 92 31.43 4.84 -26.88
N PHE A 93 30.13 4.81 -26.52
CA PHE A 93 29.61 5.21 -25.21
C PHE A 93 28.87 4.06 -24.55
N ALA A 94 29.55 2.92 -24.44
CA ALA A 94 29.01 1.75 -23.77
C ALA A 94 28.67 2.04 -22.30
N GLY A 95 27.38 2.14 -22.00
CA GLY A 95 26.86 2.26 -20.65
C GLY A 95 26.04 3.52 -20.41
N PRO A 96 25.44 3.66 -19.22
CA PRO A 96 24.65 4.83 -18.89
C PRO A 96 25.52 6.10 -18.86
N ALA A 97 24.96 7.24 -19.25
CA ALA A 97 25.65 8.53 -19.19
C ALA A 97 26.26 8.78 -17.79
N PRO A 98 27.53 9.25 -17.73
CA PRO A 98 28.19 9.56 -16.47
C PRO A 98 27.46 10.71 -15.78
N VAL A 99 27.40 10.66 -14.45
CA VAL A 99 26.71 11.63 -13.61
C VAL A 99 27.66 12.09 -12.53
N SER A 100 27.73 13.39 -12.26
CA SER A 100 28.60 13.91 -11.21
C SER A 100 28.09 13.46 -9.82
N VAL A 101 29.04 13.14 -8.94
CA VAL A 101 28.74 12.68 -7.58
C VAL A 101 28.02 13.76 -6.78
N GLU A 102 28.34 15.04 -7.03
CA GLU A 102 27.73 16.19 -6.37
C GLU A 102 26.22 16.30 -6.66
N VAL A 103 25.85 16.12 -7.92
CA VAL A 103 24.43 16.14 -8.33
C VAL A 103 23.71 14.93 -7.74
N VAL A 104 24.33 13.74 -7.72
CA VAL A 104 23.73 12.57 -7.04
C VAL A 104 23.50 12.85 -5.55
N ARG A 105 24.46 13.47 -4.86
CA ARG A 105 24.36 13.83 -3.44
C ARG A 105 23.20 14.79 -3.15
N LYS A 106 22.90 15.73 -4.04
CA LYS A 106 21.73 16.63 -3.93
C LYS A 106 20.40 15.87 -3.86
N TYR A 107 20.30 14.72 -4.54
CA TYR A 107 19.10 13.89 -4.55
C TYR A 107 19.08 12.79 -3.49
N CYS A 108 20.22 12.47 -2.87
CA CYS A 108 20.26 11.59 -1.69
C CYS A 108 19.56 12.26 -0.51
N ARG A 109 18.66 11.53 0.16
CA ARG A 109 17.89 12.03 1.30
C ARG A 109 18.22 11.30 2.59
N ILE A 110 18.76 10.08 2.48
CA ILE A 110 19.15 9.27 3.64
C ILE A 110 20.65 9.43 3.87
N ASP A 111 21.00 9.56 5.14
CA ASP A 111 22.38 9.54 5.59
C ASP A 111 22.83 8.10 5.83
N LYS A 112 23.63 7.56 4.91
CA LYS A 112 24.16 6.19 4.96
C LYS A 112 25.21 5.98 6.06
N SER A 113 25.74 7.06 6.65
CA SER A 113 26.70 6.94 7.74
C SER A 113 26.07 6.46 9.05
N LYS A 114 24.74 6.54 9.17
CA LYS A 114 23.99 6.20 10.37
C LYS A 114 23.60 4.72 10.39
N GLU A 115 24.58 3.86 10.63
CA GLU A 115 24.28 2.45 10.89
C GLU A 115 23.62 2.27 12.27
N LEU A 116 22.56 1.45 12.31
CA LEU A 116 21.86 1.11 13.53
C LEU A 116 22.61 -0.02 14.27
N PRO A 117 23.19 0.24 15.47
CA PRO A 117 24.07 -0.72 16.14
C PRO A 117 23.34 -2.02 16.53
N HIS A 118 22.03 -1.98 16.80
CA HIS A 118 21.27 -3.11 17.35
C HIS A 118 20.03 -3.49 16.52
N ALA A 119 20.11 -3.42 15.19
CA ALA A 119 19.03 -3.87 14.32
C ALA A 119 19.01 -5.40 14.15
N LYS A 120 17.81 -6.00 14.14
CA LYS A 120 17.61 -7.43 13.79
C LYS A 120 18.04 -7.68 12.35
N THR A 121 18.50 -8.90 12.04
CA THR A 121 18.97 -9.29 10.70
C THR A 121 17.95 -9.01 9.59
N LYS A 122 16.67 -9.33 9.81
CA LYS A 122 15.56 -9.03 8.88
C LYS A 122 15.37 -7.53 8.64
N THR A 123 15.67 -6.69 9.64
CA THR A 123 15.58 -5.24 9.51
C THR A 123 16.76 -4.72 8.70
N ARG A 124 17.99 -5.16 9.03
CA ARG A 124 19.21 -4.79 8.27
C ARG A 124 19.08 -5.14 6.79
N SER A 125 18.60 -6.34 6.46
CA SER A 125 18.41 -6.74 5.07
C SER A 125 17.40 -5.86 4.33
N ARG A 126 16.34 -5.41 5.01
CA ARG A 126 15.33 -4.51 4.43
C ARG A 126 15.87 -3.09 4.25
N LEU A 127 16.68 -2.62 5.20
CA LEU A 127 17.36 -1.32 5.10
C LEU A 127 18.35 -1.32 3.93
N ALA A 128 19.18 -2.35 3.79
CA ALA A 128 20.11 -2.47 2.67
C ALA A 128 19.40 -2.45 1.30
N VAL A 129 18.25 -3.12 1.18
CA VAL A 129 17.44 -3.07 -0.05
C VAL A 129 16.88 -1.67 -0.29
N ALA A 130 16.43 -0.98 0.76
CA ALA A 130 15.92 0.38 0.64
C ALA A 130 17.03 1.39 0.28
N GLU A 131 18.22 1.25 0.86
CA GLU A 131 19.41 2.07 0.57
C GLU A 131 19.87 1.87 -0.88
N ALA A 132 19.93 0.62 -1.36
CA ALA A 132 20.27 0.34 -2.77
C ALA A 132 19.22 0.93 -3.73
N GLN A 133 17.94 0.83 -3.40
CA GLN A 133 16.88 1.45 -4.21
C GLN A 133 17.01 2.97 -4.22
N GLU A 134 17.32 3.60 -3.09
CA GLU A 134 17.54 5.04 -3.02
C GLU A 134 18.72 5.44 -3.92
N GLU A 135 19.85 4.74 -3.85
CA GLU A 135 21.02 4.97 -4.70
C GLU A 135 20.64 5.00 -6.18
N GLU A 136 19.95 3.95 -6.66
CA GLU A 136 19.52 3.89 -8.04
C GLU A 136 18.57 5.05 -8.41
N THR A 137 17.65 5.41 -7.51
CA THR A 137 16.71 6.52 -7.75
C THR A 137 17.39 7.88 -7.75
N SER A 138 18.38 8.10 -6.87
CA SER A 138 19.15 9.34 -6.79
C SER A 138 19.99 9.54 -8.05
N VAL A 139 20.64 8.48 -8.54
CA VAL A 139 21.36 8.49 -9.82
C VAL A 139 20.40 8.76 -10.98
N ARG A 140 19.22 8.14 -10.98
CA ARG A 140 18.21 8.38 -12.02
C ARG A 140 17.69 9.82 -12.01
N ALA A 141 17.47 10.40 -10.83
CA ALA A 141 17.06 11.79 -10.68
C ALA A 141 18.15 12.76 -11.13
N ALA A 142 19.40 12.50 -10.72
CA ALA A 142 20.56 13.26 -11.17
C ALA A 142 20.77 13.20 -12.70
N ARG A 143 20.45 12.07 -13.34
CA ARG A 143 20.42 11.99 -14.81
C ARG A 143 19.30 12.81 -15.42
N SER A 144 18.13 12.88 -14.79
CA SER A 144 17.04 13.71 -15.30
C SER A 144 17.35 15.21 -15.20
N GLU A 145 18.26 15.64 -14.32
CA GLU A 145 18.76 17.02 -14.28
C GLU A 145 19.44 17.42 -15.60
N LEU A 146 20.13 16.50 -16.28
CA LEU A 146 20.74 16.75 -17.60
C LEU A 146 19.73 17.04 -18.72
N LEU A 147 18.46 16.71 -18.50
CA LEU A 147 17.37 16.95 -19.45
C LEU A 147 16.60 18.24 -19.15
N LEU A 148 17.01 19.00 -18.13
CA LEU A 148 16.46 20.33 -17.88
C LEU A 148 17.01 21.28 -18.94
N ALA A 149 16.11 21.98 -19.64
CA ALA A 149 16.45 22.83 -20.77
C ALA A 149 16.87 24.25 -20.36
N GLU A 150 16.59 24.64 -19.11
CA GLU A 150 16.74 26.01 -18.62
C GLU A 150 17.77 26.06 -17.50
N GLU A 151 18.75 26.95 -17.67
CA GLU A 151 19.68 27.33 -16.62
C GLU A 151 19.07 28.48 -15.80
N PRO A 152 19.30 28.51 -14.48
CA PRO A 152 18.91 29.66 -13.67
C PRO A 152 19.69 30.91 -14.13
N GLY A 153 18.97 32.04 -14.24
CA GLY A 153 19.49 33.32 -14.73
C GLY A 153 20.29 34.13 -13.72
#